data_AF-A0A9D2JWU6-F1
#
_entry.id   AF-A0A9D2JWU6-F1
#
_cell.length_a   1.000
_cell.length_b   1.000
_cell.length_c   1.000
_cell.angle_alpha   90.00
_cell.angle_beta   90.00
_cell.angle_gamma   90.00
#
_symmetry.space_group_name_H-M   'P 1'
#
loop_
_entity.id
_entity.type
_entity.pdbx_description
1 polymer ?
#
loop_
_entity_poly.entity_id
_entity_poly.type
_entity_poly.pdbx_seq_one_letter_code
_entity_poly.pdbx_strand_id
1 'polypeptide(L)'
;MTSKYGNILEEELKNKVAHDYFADYDTTQIIGKIDFCVALPPQPLFETQSLLWAEAKSGTKKDIYESFVQLILTIGRARTFDTYLPPKFLGAFDAEKKAFLPYGKVIDIFYQNPILK
;
A
#
# COMPACT_ATOMS: atom_id res chain seq x y z
N MET A 1 -10.92 16.40 -17.95
CA MET A 1 -9.93 15.40 -18.43
C MET A 1 -10.37 14.05 -17.90
N THR A 2 -10.43 13.01 -18.71
CA THR A 2 -10.71 11.64 -18.26
C THR A 2 -9.43 11.05 -17.67
N SER A 3 -9.45 10.60 -16.42
CA SER A 3 -8.25 10.03 -15.79
C SER A 3 -7.86 8.71 -16.47
N LYS A 4 -6.57 8.35 -16.41
CA LYS A 4 -6.01 7.12 -17.02
C LYS A 4 -6.78 5.85 -16.62
N TYR A 5 -7.37 5.86 -15.43
CA TYR A 5 -8.11 4.71 -14.87
C TYR A 5 -9.58 5.06 -14.53
N GLY A 6 -10.21 5.96 -15.30
CA GLY A 6 -11.56 6.42 -15.00
C GLY A 6 -12.61 5.29 -14.99
N ASN A 7 -13.45 5.27 -13.94
CA ASN A 7 -14.64 4.41 -13.80
C ASN A 7 -14.39 2.88 -13.83
N ILE A 8 -13.24 2.40 -13.35
CA ILE A 8 -12.98 0.97 -13.15
C ILE A 8 -13.14 0.55 -11.68
N LEU A 9 -13.30 -0.76 -11.46
CA LEU A 9 -13.32 -1.33 -10.11
C LEU A 9 -11.96 -1.19 -9.43
N GLU A 10 -11.95 -1.18 -8.09
CA GLU A 10 -10.72 -1.02 -7.31
C GLU A 10 -9.71 -2.14 -7.56
N GLU A 11 -10.17 -3.39 -7.67
CA GLU A 11 -9.32 -4.53 -8.02
C GLU A 11 -8.74 -4.42 -9.44
N GLU A 12 -9.52 -3.90 -10.40
CA GLU A 12 -9.01 -3.64 -11.75
C GLU A 12 -7.96 -2.52 -11.74
N LEU A 13 -8.16 -1.48 -10.92
CA LEU A 13 -7.20 -0.41 -10.71
C LEU A 13 -5.88 -0.95 -10.14
N LYS A 14 -5.94 -1.79 -9.09
CA LYS A 14 -4.74 -2.43 -8.50
C LYS A 14 -3.95 -3.20 -9.56
N ASN A 15 -4.64 -4.03 -10.35
CA ASN A 15 -4.02 -4.81 -11.43
C ASN A 15 -3.38 -3.94 -12.52
N LYS A 16 -4.06 -2.87 -12.96
CA LYS A 16 -3.49 -1.95 -13.95
C LYS A 16 -2.31 -1.15 -13.39
N VAL A 17 -2.35 -0.74 -12.12
CA VAL A 17 -1.22 -0.03 -11.49
C VAL A 17 -0.02 -0.97 -11.33
N ALA A 18 -0.24 -2.23 -10.93
CA ALA A 18 0.81 -3.24 -10.92
C ALA A 18 1.47 -3.38 -12.30
N HIS A 19 0.66 -3.61 -13.34
CA HIS A 19 1.17 -3.80 -14.69
C HIS A 19 1.87 -2.55 -15.25
N ASP A 20 1.30 -1.36 -15.06
CA ASP A 20 1.78 -0.14 -15.70
C ASP A 20 3.04 0.45 -15.04
N TYR A 21 3.23 0.25 -13.73
CA TYR A 21 4.32 0.90 -12.98
C TYR A 21 5.25 -0.06 -12.25
N PHE A 22 4.84 -1.30 -12.02
CA PHE A 22 5.56 -2.25 -11.16
C PHE A 22 5.72 -3.63 -11.82
N ALA A 23 5.72 -3.71 -13.15
CA ALA A 23 5.79 -4.97 -13.90
C ALA A 23 7.02 -5.85 -13.56
N ASP A 24 8.13 -5.23 -13.17
CA ASP A 24 9.38 -5.93 -12.82
C ASP A 24 9.44 -6.37 -11.34
N TYR A 25 8.38 -6.12 -10.57
CA TYR A 25 8.29 -6.43 -9.15
C TYR A 25 7.22 -7.49 -8.88
N ASP A 26 7.29 -8.12 -7.70
CA ASP A 26 6.21 -9.00 -7.26
C ASP A 26 5.10 -8.17 -6.62
N THR A 27 3.95 -8.10 -7.28
CA THR A 27 2.74 -7.42 -6.78
C THR A 27 1.63 -8.39 -6.37
N THR A 28 1.95 -9.67 -6.20
CA THR A 28 0.97 -10.73 -5.91
C THR A 28 0.87 -11.05 -4.41
N GLN A 29 1.82 -10.54 -3.62
CA GLN A 29 1.89 -10.77 -2.18
C GLN A 29 0.68 -10.15 -1.45
N ILE A 30 -0.01 -10.96 -0.66
CA ILE A 30 -1.14 -10.52 0.17
C ILE A 30 -0.66 -10.32 1.61
N ILE A 31 -0.67 -9.07 2.06
CA ILE A 31 -0.21 -8.70 3.41
C ILE A 31 -1.41 -8.30 4.27
N GLY A 32 -1.99 -9.29 4.95
CA GLY A 32 -3.17 -9.07 5.81
C GLY A 32 -4.34 -8.46 5.03
N LYS A 33 -4.76 -7.25 5.44
CA LYS A 33 -5.84 -6.48 4.79
C LYS A 33 -5.33 -5.28 3.98
N ILE A 34 -4.02 -5.21 3.73
CA ILE A 34 -3.44 -4.15 2.90
C ILE A 34 -3.85 -4.42 1.45
N ASP A 35 -4.34 -3.38 0.79
CA ASP A 35 -4.90 -3.45 -0.55
C ASP A 35 -3.88 -3.81 -1.63
N PHE A 36 -2.64 -3.34 -1.48
CA PHE A 36 -1.62 -3.46 -2.50
C PHE A 36 -0.22 -3.58 -1.89
N CYS A 37 0.56 -4.54 -2.37
CA CYS A 37 1.95 -4.75 -1.98
C CYS A 37 2.83 -4.75 -3.23
N VAL A 38 4.00 -4.12 -3.15
CA VAL A 38 5.07 -4.27 -4.13
C VAL A 38 6.28 -4.80 -3.39
N ALA A 39 6.75 -5.98 -3.76
CA ALA A 39 7.93 -6.62 -3.19
C ALA A 39 9.01 -6.82 -4.25
N LEU A 40 10.25 -6.98 -3.80
CA LEU A 40 11.29 -7.49 -4.68
C LEU A 40 10.91 -8.89 -5.17
N PRO A 41 11.30 -9.27 -6.40
CA PRO A 41 11.14 -10.63 -6.87
C PRO A 41 11.68 -11.63 -5.83
N PRO A 42 10.96 -12.74 -5.60
CA PRO A 42 11.32 -13.70 -4.57
C PRO A 42 12.73 -14.24 -4.80
N GLN A 43 13.54 -14.22 -3.75
CA GLN A 43 14.89 -14.76 -3.75
C GLN A 43 14.91 -15.99 -2.84
N PRO A 44 15.37 -17.17 -3.31
CA PRO A 44 15.19 -18.45 -2.59
C PRO A 44 15.73 -18.51 -1.15
N LEU A 45 16.66 -17.62 -0.81
CA LEU A 45 17.40 -17.64 0.46
C LEU A 45 17.07 -16.43 1.36
N PHE A 46 16.19 -15.53 0.93
CA PHE A 46 15.90 -14.29 1.65
C PHE A 46 14.41 -14.15 1.91
N GLU A 47 14.08 -13.54 3.04
CA GLU A 47 12.70 -13.14 3.34
C GLU A 47 12.19 -12.15 2.29
N THR A 48 10.88 -12.22 2.02
CA THR A 48 10.22 -11.32 1.07
C THR A 48 10.39 -9.87 1.52
N GLN A 49 11.11 -9.08 0.72
CA GLN A 49 11.33 -7.67 1.00
C GLN A 49 10.25 -6.82 0.32
N SER A 50 9.29 -6.35 1.12
CA SER A 50 8.32 -5.36 0.65
C SER A 50 8.99 -4.00 0.43
N LEU A 51 8.73 -3.37 -0.70
CA LEU A 51 9.12 -1.99 -1.01
C LEU A 51 8.00 -1.01 -0.68
N LEU A 52 6.75 -1.39 -0.97
CA LEU A 52 5.58 -0.55 -0.81
C LEU A 52 4.41 -1.37 -0.26
N TRP A 53 3.74 -0.82 0.75
CA TRP A 53 2.37 -1.19 1.10
C TRP A 53 1.46 0.00 0.81
N ALA A 54 0.30 -0.23 0.19
CA ALA A 54 -0.57 0.86 -0.21
C ALA A 54 -2.06 0.55 -0.02
N GLU A 55 -2.83 1.62 0.21
CA GLU A 55 -4.29 1.63 0.10
C GLU A 55 -4.67 2.05 -1.32
N ALA A 56 -5.61 1.34 -1.93
CA ALA A 56 -6.13 1.69 -3.24
C ALA A 56 -7.58 2.17 -3.12
N LYS A 57 -7.98 3.13 -3.94
CA LYS A 57 -9.38 3.56 -4.01
C LYS A 57 -9.83 3.73 -5.46
N SER A 58 -11.00 3.20 -5.79
CA SER A 58 -11.60 3.43 -7.11
C SER A 58 -12.07 4.89 -7.28
N GLY A 59 -12.12 5.35 -8.53
CA GLY A 59 -12.52 6.71 -8.89
C GLY A 59 -11.46 7.78 -8.57
N THR A 60 -11.84 9.06 -8.62
CA THR A 60 -10.92 10.22 -8.50
C THR A 60 -11.28 11.20 -7.38
N LYS A 61 -12.42 10.97 -6.72
CA LYS A 61 -12.99 11.91 -5.74
C LYS A 61 -12.54 11.64 -4.30
N LYS A 62 -11.71 10.62 -4.08
CA LYS A 62 -11.29 10.24 -2.73
C LYS A 62 -10.15 11.12 -2.26
N ASP A 63 -10.16 11.39 -0.95
CA ASP A 63 -9.04 12.08 -0.32
C ASP A 63 -7.88 11.09 -0.13
N ILE A 64 -6.72 11.47 -0.64
CA ILE A 64 -5.51 10.67 -0.53
C ILE A 64 -5.00 10.61 0.91
N TYR A 65 -5.25 11.64 1.72
CA TYR A 65 -4.91 11.65 3.14
C TYR A 65 -5.76 10.66 3.94
N GLU A 66 -7.07 10.58 3.66
CA GLU A 66 -7.94 9.57 4.26
C GLU A 66 -7.46 8.15 3.93
N SER A 67 -6.98 7.93 2.71
CA SER A 67 -6.43 6.64 2.28
C SER A 67 -5.15 6.27 3.07
N PHE A 68 -4.26 7.23 3.32
CA PHE A 68 -3.12 7.00 4.22
C PHE A 68 -3.53 6.72 5.66
N VAL A 69 -4.51 7.46 6.20
CA VAL A 69 -5.03 7.20 7.55
C VAL A 69 -5.59 5.78 7.61
N GLN A 70 -6.39 5.36 6.63
CA GLN A 70 -6.92 4.00 6.54
C GLN A 70 -5.80 2.95 6.53
N LEU A 71 -4.77 3.14 5.70
CA LEU A 71 -3.62 2.24 5.65
C LEU A 71 -2.90 2.12 7.01
N ILE A 72 -2.63 3.24 7.66
CA ILE A 72 -1.97 3.29 8.96
C ILE A 72 -2.82 2.59 10.02
N LEU A 73 -4.13 2.84 10.03
CA LEU A 73 -5.05 2.14 10.94
C LEU A 73 -5.05 0.63 10.68
N THR A 74 -5.07 0.20 9.41
CA THR A 74 -5.02 -1.22 9.02
C THR A 74 -3.75 -1.89 9.52
N ILE A 75 -2.58 -1.28 9.28
CA ILE A 75 -1.28 -1.81 9.72
C ILE A 75 -1.19 -1.87 11.25
N GLY A 76 -1.55 -0.78 11.93
CA GLY A 76 -1.43 -0.68 13.39
C GLY A 76 -2.34 -1.66 14.12
N ARG A 77 -3.62 -1.72 13.75
CA ARG A 77 -4.59 -2.63 14.39
C ARG A 77 -4.25 -4.10 14.18
N ALA A 78 -3.74 -4.46 13.01
CA ALA A 78 -3.32 -5.83 12.72
C ALA A 78 -1.91 -6.14 13.22
N ARG A 79 -1.19 -5.14 13.74
CA ARG A 79 0.23 -5.21 14.10
C ARG A 79 1.07 -5.92 13.04
N THR A 80 0.85 -5.56 11.77
CA THR A 80 1.44 -6.26 10.62
C THR A 80 2.97 -6.36 10.70
N PHE A 81 3.62 -5.40 11.34
CA PHE A 81 5.06 -5.34 11.56
C PHE A 81 5.60 -6.36 12.57
N ASP A 82 4.75 -7.05 13.34
CA ASP A 82 5.17 -8.18 14.19
C ASP A 82 5.37 -9.46 13.36
N THR A 83 4.77 -9.54 12.16
CA THR A 83 4.77 -10.74 11.30
C THR A 83 5.55 -10.53 10.00
N TYR A 84 5.53 -9.32 9.45
CA TYR A 84 6.14 -9.00 8.15
C TYR A 84 7.18 -7.89 8.31
N LEU A 85 8.28 -7.99 7.57
CA LEU A 85 9.25 -6.89 7.49
C LEU A 85 8.58 -5.62 6.96
N PRO A 86 8.71 -4.47 7.67
CA PRO A 86 8.11 -3.23 7.22
C PRO A 86 8.62 -2.79 5.84
N PRO A 87 7.76 -2.17 5.00
CA PRO A 87 8.15 -1.71 3.69
C PRO A 87 9.01 -0.46 3.78
N LYS A 88 9.66 -0.09 2.67
CA LYS A 88 10.35 1.21 2.58
C LYS A 88 9.37 2.38 2.57
N PHE A 89 8.23 2.20 1.89
CA PHE A 89 7.22 3.22 1.71
C PHE A 89 5.82 2.72 2.07
N LEU A 90 5.00 3.63 2.57
CA LEU A 90 3.55 3.54 2.52
C LEU A 90 3.06 4.31 1.31
N GLY A 91 1.93 3.90 0.74
CA GLY A 91 1.33 4.60 -0.40
C GLY A 91 -0.18 4.69 -0.33
N ALA A 92 -0.71 5.61 -1.13
CA ALA A 92 -2.12 5.69 -1.42
C ALA A 92 -2.27 6.06 -2.90
N PHE A 93 -3.22 5.42 -3.59
CA PHE A 93 -3.51 5.77 -4.97
C PHE A 93 -4.98 5.60 -5.32
N ASP A 94 -5.40 6.40 -6.30
CA ASP A 94 -6.70 6.30 -6.94
C ASP A 94 -6.57 6.31 -8.47
N ALA A 95 -7.67 6.51 -9.18
CA ALA A 95 -7.68 6.51 -10.64
C ALA A 95 -6.89 7.67 -11.29
N GLU A 96 -6.40 8.63 -10.51
CA GLU A 96 -5.69 9.84 -10.97
C GLU A 96 -4.40 10.09 -10.16
N LYS A 97 -4.47 10.02 -8.84
CA LYS A 97 -3.42 10.42 -7.91
C LYS A 97 -2.67 9.20 -7.39
N LYS A 98 -1.36 9.38 -7.15
CA LYS A 98 -0.51 8.42 -6.44
C LYS A 98 0.41 9.21 -5.51
N ALA A 99 0.53 8.80 -4.26
CA ALA A 99 1.41 9.41 -3.29
C ALA A 99 2.12 8.35 -2.46
N PHE A 100 3.31 8.70 -1.96
CA PHE A 100 4.15 7.83 -1.16
C PHE A 100 4.69 8.57 0.07
N LEU A 101 4.82 7.86 1.18
CA LEU A 101 5.40 8.34 2.43
C LEU A 101 6.47 7.34 2.91
N PRO A 102 7.65 7.79 3.33
CA PRO A 102 8.64 6.88 3.92
C PRO A 102 8.09 6.25 5.21
N TYR A 103 8.13 4.92 5.32
CA TYR A 103 7.58 4.20 6.47
C TYR A 103 8.19 4.67 7.80
N GLY A 104 9.52 4.90 7.81
CA GLY A 104 10.24 5.38 8.99
C GLY A 104 9.81 6.75 9.50
N LYS A 105 9.02 7.53 8.75
CA LYS A 105 8.41 8.79 9.23
C LYS A 105 7.09 8.60 9.96
N VAL A 106 6.52 7.40 9.88
CA VAL A 106 5.19 7.06 10.40
C VAL A 106 5.29 6.06 11.55
N ILE A 107 6.39 5.30 11.64
CA ILE A 107 6.55 4.18 12.57
C ILE A 107 6.24 4.53 14.04
N ASP A 108 6.63 5.71 14.51
CA ASP A 108 6.41 6.12 15.91
C ASP A 108 4.92 6.22 16.26
N ILE A 109 4.05 6.49 15.28
CA ILE A 109 2.59 6.57 15.48
C ILE A 109 2.03 5.24 16.00
N PHE A 110 2.58 4.11 15.54
CA PHE A 110 2.12 2.78 15.97
C PHE A 110 2.39 2.49 17.45
N TYR A 111 3.40 3.14 18.05
CA TYR A 111 3.76 2.94 19.46
C TYR A 111 3.17 4.01 20.40
N GLN A 112 2.82 5.17 19.87
CA GLN A 112 2.30 6.29 20.64
C GLN A 112 0.77 6.25 20.77
N ASN A 113 0.05 5.81 19.73
CA ASN A 113 -1.41 5.88 19.70
C ASN A 113 -2.06 4.65 20.38
N PRO A 114 -2.83 4.82 21.46
CA PRO A 114 -3.46 3.69 22.15
C PRO A 114 -4.51 2.95 21.31
N ILE A 115 -5.07 3.56 20.28
CA ILE A 115 -6.04 2.92 19.36
C ILE A 115 -5.36 1.90 18.43
N LEU A 116 -4.03 1.96 18.31
CA LEU A 116 -3.21 1.07 17.48
C LEU A 116 -2.42 0.04 18.31
N LYS A 117 -2.63 -0.01 19.63
CA LYS A 117 -1.98 -0.97 20.54
C LYS A 117 -2.81 -2.23 20.71
#